data_AF-A0A1R3HIP6-F1
#
_entry.id   AF-A0A1R3HIP6-F1
#
_cell.length_a   1.000
_cell.length_b   1.000
_cell.length_c   1.000
_cell.angle_alpha   90.00
_cell.angle_beta   90.00
_cell.angle_gamma   90.00
#
_symmetry.space_group_name_H-M   'P 1'
#
loop_
_entity.id
_entity.type
_entity.pdbx_description
1 polymer ?
#
loop_
_entity_poly.entity_id
_entity_poly.type
_entity_poly.pdbx_seq_one_letter_code
_entity_poly.pdbx_strand_id
1 'polypeptide(L)'
;MKNRNYPEGSIAEGYIADESITCCSRYFEGVETRFNRPVRNDDGGVLSPVVDAPIQIIQGRPIGEVEDIILDDQTRMRAHRYVFYNSDLISPFRK
;
A
#
# COMPACT_ATOMS: atom_id res chain seq x y z
N MET A 1 7.57 -23.57 3.67
CA MET A 1 8.30 -24.64 4.40
C MET A 1 9.79 -24.41 4.13
N LYS A 2 10.62 -24.15 5.13
CA LYS A 2 12.08 -23.94 4.93
C LYS A 2 12.82 -25.17 5.40
N ASN A 3 13.38 -25.95 4.48
CA ASN A 3 14.29 -27.04 4.82
C ASN A 3 15.66 -26.43 5.17
N ARG A 4 16.04 -26.44 6.45
CA ARG A 4 17.31 -25.85 6.91
C ARG A 4 18.55 -26.61 6.39
N ASN A 5 18.37 -27.81 5.84
CA ASN A 5 19.48 -28.62 5.32
C ASN A 5 19.85 -28.29 3.87
N TYR A 6 18.95 -27.65 3.10
CA TYR A 6 19.14 -27.33 1.68
C TYR A 6 18.50 -25.99 1.31
N PRO A 7 19.13 -24.86 1.69
CA PRO A 7 18.59 -23.55 1.40
C PRO A 7 18.51 -23.27 -0.11
N GLU A 8 19.51 -23.68 -0.90
CA GLU A 8 19.53 -23.49 -2.36
C GLU A 8 18.44 -24.31 -3.05
N GLY A 9 18.25 -25.56 -2.64
CA GLY A 9 17.18 -26.43 -3.15
C GLY A 9 15.80 -25.84 -2.88
N SER A 10 15.59 -25.30 -1.66
CA SER A 10 14.33 -24.63 -1.31
C SER A 10 14.08 -23.35 -2.11
N ILE A 11 15.15 -22.62 -2.48
CA ILE A 11 15.04 -21.42 -3.34
C ILE A 11 14.66 -21.82 -4.76
N ALA A 12 15.36 -22.81 -5.33
CA ALA A 12 15.08 -23.31 -6.67
C ALA A 12 13.64 -23.86 -6.78
N GLU A 13 13.21 -24.64 -5.80
CA GLU A 13 11.84 -25.17 -5.73
C GLU A 13 10.80 -24.04 -5.65
N GLY A 14 11.05 -23.02 -4.83
CA GLY A 14 10.19 -21.84 -4.74
C GLY A 14 10.06 -21.12 -6.09
N TYR A 15 11.14 -21.01 -6.85
CA TYR A 15 11.14 -20.38 -8.16
C TYR A 15 10.34 -21.22 -9.18
N ILE A 16 10.54 -22.54 -9.21
CA ILE A 16 9.77 -23.47 -10.08
C ILE A 16 8.27 -23.39 -9.78
N ALA A 17 7.90 -23.38 -8.50
CA ALA A 17 6.50 -23.26 -8.09
C ALA A 17 5.89 -21.92 -8.54
N ASP A 18 6.63 -20.82 -8.38
CA ASP A 18 6.18 -19.48 -8.76
C ASP A 18 5.99 -19.33 -10.29
N GLU A 19 6.91 -19.85 -11.09
CA GLU A 19 6.80 -19.88 -12.55
C GLU A 19 5.63 -20.76 -13.01
N SER A 20 5.42 -21.90 -12.36
CA SER A 20 4.32 -22.81 -12.68
C SER A 20 2.96 -22.15 -12.43
N ILE A 21 2.77 -21.52 -11.26
CA ILE A 21 1.54 -20.79 -10.92
C ILE A 21 1.34 -19.61 -11.88
N THR A 22 2.41 -18.86 -12.17
CA THR A 22 2.38 -17.74 -13.12
C THR A 22 1.95 -18.20 -14.53
N CYS A 23 2.48 -19.31 -15.01
CA CYS A 23 2.11 -19.89 -16.31
C CYS A 23 0.63 -20.32 -16.32
N CYS A 24 0.20 -21.10 -15.32
CA CYS A 24 -1.18 -21.59 -15.21
C CYS A 24 -2.19 -20.44 -15.08
N SER A 25 -1.82 -19.35 -14.41
CA SER A 25 -2.70 -18.19 -14.20
C SER A 25 -3.23 -17.56 -15.48
N ARG A 26 -2.51 -17.70 -16.61
CA ARG A 26 -2.95 -17.18 -17.93
C ARG A 26 -4.14 -17.94 -18.52
N TYR A 27 -4.42 -19.14 -18.03
CA TYR A 27 -5.48 -20.00 -18.54
C TYR A 27 -6.70 -20.05 -17.61
N PHE A 28 -6.67 -19.38 -16.46
CA PHE A 28 -7.79 -19.28 -15.54
C PHE A 28 -8.45 -17.90 -15.66
N GLU A 29 -9.68 -17.87 -16.16
CA GLU A 29 -10.49 -16.65 -16.21
C GLU A 29 -11.19 -16.41 -14.87
N GLY A 30 -11.27 -15.14 -14.45
CA GLY A 30 -12.00 -14.74 -13.23
C GLY A 30 -11.30 -15.05 -11.90
N VAL A 31 -10.05 -15.53 -11.91
CA VAL A 31 -9.27 -15.81 -10.69
C VAL A 31 -8.33 -14.64 -10.40
N GLU A 32 -8.22 -14.27 -9.11
CA GLU A 32 -7.23 -13.31 -8.67
C GLU A 32 -5.81 -13.90 -8.81
N THR A 33 -4.95 -13.19 -9.53
CA THR A 33 -3.56 -13.52 -9.80
C THR A 33 -2.66 -12.46 -9.19
N ARG A 34 -1.36 -12.75 -9.08
CA ARG A 34 -0.38 -11.73 -8.63
C ARG A 34 -0.38 -10.45 -9.49
N PHE A 35 -0.86 -10.53 -10.73
CA PHE A 35 -0.86 -9.43 -11.69
C PHE A 35 -2.13 -8.58 -11.64
N ASN A 36 -3.27 -9.18 -11.29
CA ASN A 36 -4.55 -8.46 -11.21
C ASN A 36 -4.97 -8.15 -9.76
N ARG A 37 -4.23 -8.68 -8.78
CA ARG A 37 -4.47 -8.44 -7.36
C ARG A 37 -4.40 -6.94 -7.07
N PRO A 38 -5.45 -6.36 -6.48
CA PRO A 38 -5.45 -4.95 -6.12
C PRO A 38 -4.30 -4.65 -5.14
N VAL A 39 -3.72 -3.45 -5.23
CA VAL A 39 -2.65 -3.04 -4.33
C VAL A 39 -3.13 -3.09 -2.88
N ARG A 40 -2.22 -3.30 -1.92
CA ARG A 40 -2.58 -3.47 -0.49
C ARG A 40 -3.40 -2.32 0.11
N ASN A 41 -3.42 -1.17 -0.55
CA ASN A 41 -4.14 0.06 -0.18
C ASN A 41 -5.33 0.34 -1.11
N ASP A 42 -5.75 -0.62 -1.92
CA ASP A 42 -6.97 -0.51 -2.70
C ASP A 42 -8.15 -0.93 -1.82
N ASP A 43 -8.82 0.07 -1.26
CA ASP A 43 -9.97 -0.13 -0.38
C ASP A 43 -11.25 -0.49 -1.16
N GLY A 44 -11.17 -0.74 -2.47
CA GLY A 44 -12.33 -1.01 -3.33
C GLY A 44 -13.32 0.17 -3.39
N GLY A 45 -12.96 1.30 -2.77
CA GLY A 45 -13.69 2.54 -2.81
C GLY A 45 -13.48 3.20 -4.16
N VAL A 46 -14.57 3.72 -4.73
CA VAL A 46 -14.49 4.73 -5.78
C VAL A 46 -13.49 5.76 -5.29
N LEU A 47 -12.34 5.88 -5.98
CA LEU A 47 -11.45 7.02 -5.80
C LEU A 47 -12.37 8.23 -5.91
N SER A 48 -12.68 8.87 -4.77
CA SER A 48 -13.32 10.18 -4.82
C SER A 48 -12.45 11.00 -5.77
N PRO A 49 -13.03 11.76 -6.71
CA PRO A 49 -12.31 12.34 -7.83
C PRO A 49 -11.44 13.52 -7.39
N VAL A 50 -10.59 13.31 -6.40
CA VAL A 50 -9.44 14.14 -6.10
C VAL A 50 -8.29 13.67 -6.98
N VAL A 51 -8.58 13.52 -8.27
CA VAL A 51 -7.62 13.12 -9.32
C VAL A 51 -6.58 14.23 -9.56
N ASP A 52 -6.83 15.43 -9.03
CA ASP A 52 -5.98 16.63 -9.17
C ASP A 52 -5.49 17.20 -7.83
N ALA A 53 -5.57 16.46 -6.70
CA ALA A 53 -4.84 16.93 -5.52
C ALA A 53 -3.33 16.75 -5.74
N PRO A 54 -2.52 17.80 -5.50
CA PRO A 54 -1.07 17.66 -5.48
C PRO A 54 -0.60 16.69 -4.37
N ILE A 55 -1.47 16.34 -3.42
CA ILE A 55 -1.23 15.37 -2.35
C ILE A 55 -2.17 14.19 -2.57
N GLN A 56 -1.65 13.10 -3.12
CA GLN A 56 -2.34 11.81 -3.07
C GLN A 56 -2.29 11.30 -1.63
N ILE A 57 -3.39 11.45 -0.89
CA ILE A 57 -3.55 10.75 0.39
C ILE A 57 -3.84 9.29 0.05
N ILE A 58 -2.79 8.48 0.01
CA ILE A 58 -2.93 7.02 -0.08
C ILE A 58 -3.57 6.59 1.22
N GLN A 59 -4.89 6.35 1.21
CA GLN A 59 -5.56 5.71 2.33
C GLN A 59 -4.94 4.32 2.49
N GLY A 60 -4.21 4.14 3.59
CA GLY A 60 -3.64 2.85 3.93
C GLY A 60 -4.66 2.03 4.69
N ARG A 61 -4.70 0.72 4.45
CA ARG A 61 -5.45 -0.19 5.30
C ARG A 61 -4.69 -0.40 6.61
N PRO A 62 -5.25 -0.05 7.79
CA PRO A 62 -4.58 -0.29 9.05
C PRO A 62 -4.39 -1.80 9.26
N ILE A 63 -3.15 -2.21 9.56
CA ILE A 63 -2.82 -3.60 9.89
C ILE A 63 -2.87 -3.71 11.42
N GLY A 64 -4.00 -4.14 11.97
CA GLY A 64 -4.18 -4.36 13.41
C GLY A 64 -5.46 -3.76 13.96
N GLU A 65 -5.61 -3.79 15.28
CA GLU A 65 -6.66 -3.08 16.01
C GLU A 65 -6.43 -1.57 15.85
N VAL A 66 -7.51 -0.85 15.54
CA VAL A 66 -7.49 0.60 15.33
C VAL A 66 -8.11 1.25 16.54
N GLU A 67 -7.38 2.18 17.14
CA GLU A 67 -7.93 3.10 18.14
C GLU A 67 -8.09 4.48 17.48
N ASP A 68 -9.33 4.94 17.40
CA ASP A 68 -9.61 6.29 16.91
C ASP A 68 -9.24 7.30 17.99
N ILE A 69 -8.21 8.10 17.71
CA ILE A 69 -7.76 9.16 18.60
C ILE A 69 -8.37 10.49 18.14
N ILE A 70 -9.17 11.10 19.00
CA ILE A 70 -9.67 12.46 18.79
C ILE A 70 -8.57 13.44 19.22
N LEU A 71 -8.03 14.19 18.26
CA LEU A 71 -7.07 15.25 18.55
C LEU A 71 -7.77 16.47 19.16
N ASP A 72 -7.17 17.03 20.21
CA ASP A 72 -7.56 18.33 20.72
C ASP A 72 -7.22 19.45 19.71
N ASP A 73 -7.82 20.62 19.90
CA ASP A 73 -7.65 21.74 18.97
C ASP A 73 -6.19 22.19 18.84
N GLN A 74 -5.42 22.13 19.94
CA GLN A 74 -4.02 22.52 19.92
C GLN A 74 -3.17 21.53 19.12
N THR A 75 -3.34 20.22 19.34
CA THR A 75 -2.58 19.19 18.62
C THR A 75 -2.94 19.20 17.15
N ARG A 76 -4.23 19.36 16.82
CA ARG A 76 -4.68 19.51 15.44
C ARG A 76 -4.02 20.72 14.77
N MET A 77 -4.02 21.89 15.41
CA MET A 77 -3.37 23.09 14.87
C MET A 77 -1.85 22.89 14.68
N ARG A 78 -1.18 22.24 15.63
CA ARG A 78 0.25 21.92 15.53
C ARG A 78 0.55 20.98 14.38
N ALA A 79 -0.26 19.93 14.19
CA ALA A 79 -0.12 18.98 13.09
C ALA A 79 -0.30 19.68 11.73
N HIS A 80 -1.34 20.50 11.58
CA HIS A 80 -1.54 21.30 10.37
C HIS A 80 -0.35 22.22 10.08
N ARG A 81 0.14 22.93 11.11
CA ARG A 81 1.30 23.82 10.99
C ARG A 81 2.56 23.05 10.58
N TYR A 82 2.78 21.88 11.16
CA TYR A 82 3.93 21.03 10.84
C TYR A 82 3.92 20.61 9.37
N VAL A 83 2.79 20.11 8.86
CA VAL A 83 2.65 19.73 7.44
C VAL A 83 2.90 20.93 6.53
N PHE A 84 2.33 22.10 6.86
CA PHE A 84 2.51 23.32 6.08
C PHE A 84 3.98 23.75 5.95
N TYR A 85 4.76 23.66 7.04
CA TYR A 85 6.16 24.07 7.08
C TYR A 85 7.18 22.99 6.67
N ASN A 86 6.78 21.73 6.56
CA ASN A 86 7.71 20.64 6.22
C ASN A 86 7.40 19.94 4.89
N SER A 87 6.38 20.40 4.13
CA SER A 87 6.05 19.86 2.81
C SER A 87 6.55 20.74 1.66
N ASP A 88 7.33 20.16 0.74
CA ASP A 88 7.84 20.84 -0.46
C ASP A 88 6.73 21.32 -1.40
N LEU A 89 5.59 20.61 -1.42
CA LEU A 89 4.41 20.96 -2.21
C LEU A 89 3.79 22.30 -1.78
N ILE A 90 3.94 22.65 -0.51
CA ILE A 90 3.37 23.87 0.08
C ILE A 90 4.41 25.00 0.09
N SER A 91 5.67 24.70 -0.21
CA SER A 91 6.77 25.67 -0.28
C SER A 91 6.43 26.92 -1.10
N PRO A 92 5.77 26.84 -2.28
CA PRO A 92 5.41 28.01 -3.08
C PRO A 92 4.44 28.99 -2.39
N PHE A 93 3.72 28.55 -1.36
CA PHE A 93 2.73 29.36 -0.64
C PHE A 93 3.29 29.95 0.67
N ARG A 94 4.56 29.69 1.00
CA ARG A 94 5.26 30.31 2.14
C ARG A 94 5.83 31.64 1.66
N LYS A 95 5.21 32.74 2.10
CA LYS A 95 5.75 34.10 1.90
C LYS A 95 6.83 34.42 2.93
#